data_AF-A0AAQ0QBU2-F1
#
_entry.id   AF-A0AAQ0QBU2-F1
#
_cell.length_a   1.000
_cell.length_b   1.000
_cell.length_c   1.000
_cell.angle_alpha   90.00
_cell.angle_beta   90.00
_cell.angle_gamma   90.00
#
_symmetry.space_group_name_H-M   'P 1'
#
loop_
_entity.id
_entity.type
_entity.pdbx_description
1 polymer ?
#
loop_
_entity_poly.entity_id
_entity_poly.type
_entity_poly.pdbx_seq_one_letter_code
_entity_poly.pdbx_strand_id
1 'polypeptide(L)'
;MAKVYESDIDPDEFIRSFRDDPSGISSMKKKSTEEKTSENPQSEVKAQPTESKTEPPKPDPVVNKTTSITSVNAESEYRQKYIANTAYLRPKLRFLMVEINPDFIQKIKRIISYENGSPCSIKSFVNNVLAEHFERYEAIIKKRL
;
A
#
# COMPACT_ATOMS: atom_id res chain seq x y z
N MET A 1 -44.72 -26.70 -22.84
CA MET A 1 -43.64 -26.89 -23.83
C MET A 1 -42.45 -26.08 -23.36
N ALA A 2 -41.39 -26.73 -22.89
CA ALA A 2 -40.17 -26.05 -22.47
C ALA A 2 -39.35 -25.74 -23.73
N LYS A 3 -38.99 -24.46 -23.94
CA LYS A 3 -38.05 -24.09 -24.99
C LYS A 3 -36.67 -24.56 -24.54
N VAL A 4 -36.17 -25.64 -25.15
CA VAL A 4 -34.77 -26.05 -24.99
C VAL A 4 -33.94 -25.05 -25.79
N TYR A 5 -33.05 -24.35 -25.11
CA TYR A 5 -32.07 -23.46 -25.74
C TYR A 5 -30.89 -24.31 -26.18
N GLU A 6 -30.78 -24.56 -27.48
CA GLU A 6 -29.54 -25.08 -28.07
C GLU A 6 -28.63 -23.86 -28.27
N SER A 7 -27.42 -23.93 -27.73
CA SER A 7 -26.45 -22.83 -27.86
C SER A 7 -25.72 -23.02 -29.18
N ASP A 8 -25.96 -22.16 -30.16
CA ASP A 8 -25.27 -22.13 -31.46
C ASP A 8 -23.81 -21.64 -31.37
N ILE A 9 -23.23 -21.61 -30.17
CA ILE A 9 -21.88 -21.08 -29.93
C ILE A 9 -20.88 -22.22 -30.09
N ASP A 10 -20.13 -22.20 -31.19
CA ASP A 10 -18.99 -23.09 -31.40
C ASP A 10 -17.82 -22.67 -30.47
N PRO A 11 -17.39 -23.55 -29.53
CA PRO A 11 -16.28 -23.23 -28.64
C PRO A 11 -14.97 -22.98 -29.39
N ASP A 12 -14.77 -23.60 -30.55
CA ASP A 12 -13.57 -23.40 -31.35
C ASP A 12 -13.61 -22.04 -32.06
N GLU A 13 -14.79 -21.59 -32.50
CA GLU A 13 -14.98 -20.25 -33.08
C GLU A 13 -14.70 -19.15 -32.03
N PHE A 14 -15.18 -19.33 -30.81
CA PHE A 14 -14.87 -18.42 -29.70
C PHE A 14 -13.37 -18.31 -29.45
N ILE A 15 -12.64 -19.43 -29.41
CA ILE A 15 -11.19 -19.44 -29.19
C ILE A 15 -10.43 -18.82 -30.38
N ARG A 16 -10.88 -19.07 -31.61
CA ARG A 16 -10.31 -18.48 -32.83
C ARG A 16 -10.41 -16.96 -32.83
N SER A 17 -11.53 -16.39 -32.36
CA SER A 17 -11.70 -14.93 -32.28
C SER A 17 -10.59 -14.21 -31.48
N PHE A 18 -10.03 -14.85 -30.45
CA PHE A 18 -8.94 -14.30 -29.65
C PHE A 18 -7.55 -14.49 -30.27
N ARG A 19 -7.40 -15.45 -31.19
CA ARG A 19 -6.12 -15.79 -31.81
C ARG A 19 -5.94 -15.11 -33.17
N ASP A 20 -7.02 -15.05 -33.94
CA ASP A 20 -7.00 -14.55 -35.32
C ASP A 20 -7.11 -13.02 -35.38
N ASP A 21 -7.55 -12.36 -34.30
CA ASP A 21 -7.62 -10.91 -34.20
C ASP A 21 -6.59 -10.35 -33.18
N PRO A 22 -5.29 -10.24 -33.54
CA PRO A 22 -4.30 -9.60 -32.69
C PRO A 22 -4.57 -8.09 -32.48
N SER A 23 -5.61 -7.53 -33.10
CA SER A 23 -5.96 -6.11 -33.01
C SER A 23 -7.11 -5.79 -32.03
N GLY A 24 -7.72 -6.81 -31.40
CA GLY A 24 -8.84 -6.66 -30.47
C GLY A 24 -8.53 -5.98 -29.12
N ILE A 25 -7.26 -5.72 -28.80
CA ILE A 25 -6.84 -4.94 -27.61
C ILE A 25 -6.44 -3.50 -27.94
N SER A 26 -6.92 -2.89 -29.02
CA SER A 26 -6.70 -1.44 -29.23
C SER A 26 -7.67 -0.80 -30.22
N SER A 27 -8.97 -0.80 -29.92
CA SER A 27 -9.94 0.03 -30.65
C SER A 27 -10.93 0.78 -29.74
N MET A 28 -10.47 1.18 -28.55
CA MET A 28 -11.05 2.31 -27.81
C MET A 28 -10.17 3.55 -27.97
N LYS A 29 -10.12 4.15 -29.17
CA LYS A 29 -9.95 5.60 -29.31
C LYS A 29 -10.75 6.12 -30.49
N LYS A 30 -11.63 7.05 -30.15
CA LYS A 30 -12.37 7.92 -31.07
C LYS A 30 -11.43 8.60 -32.05
N LYS A 31 -11.87 8.58 -33.31
CA LYS A 31 -11.54 9.44 -34.45
C LYS A 31 -11.14 10.87 -34.06
N SER A 32 -9.93 11.30 -34.43
CA SER A 32 -9.58 12.70 -34.71
C SER A 32 -8.38 12.75 -35.67
N THR A 33 -8.59 13.49 -36.74
CA THR A 33 -7.78 13.78 -37.92
C THR A 33 -6.43 14.48 -37.64
N GLU A 34 -5.47 14.27 -38.55
CA GLU A 34 -4.25 15.04 -38.97
C GLU A 34 -3.93 16.35 -38.22
N GLU A 35 -2.67 16.75 -37.92
CA GLU A 35 -1.52 16.96 -38.81
C GLU A 35 -0.23 17.34 -38.01
N LYS A 36 0.91 17.47 -38.71
CA LYS A 36 2.32 17.46 -38.24
C LYS A 36 2.91 18.81 -37.73
N THR A 37 4.13 18.68 -37.15
CA THR A 37 5.31 19.62 -37.16
C THR A 37 5.58 20.33 -35.83
N SER A 38 6.61 19.97 -35.05
CA SER A 38 8.08 20.23 -35.11
C SER A 38 8.52 21.59 -34.53
N GLU A 39 9.56 21.48 -33.70
CA GLU A 39 10.61 22.46 -33.35
C GLU A 39 10.45 23.48 -32.19
N ASN A 40 11.40 23.32 -31.27
CA ASN A 40 11.95 24.22 -30.23
C ASN A 40 12.70 25.41 -30.91
N PRO A 41 13.03 26.55 -30.25
CA PRO A 41 14.13 26.56 -29.27
C PRO A 41 14.04 27.58 -28.10
N GLN A 42 14.52 27.13 -26.93
CA GLN A 42 15.54 27.73 -26.07
C GLN A 42 15.48 29.23 -25.71
N SER A 43 15.41 29.55 -24.40
CA SER A 43 16.12 30.71 -23.79
C SER A 43 16.25 30.56 -22.27
N GLU A 44 17.47 30.74 -21.80
CA GLU A 44 17.93 30.73 -20.41
C GLU A 44 17.43 31.97 -19.64
N VAL A 45 16.93 31.81 -18.41
CA VAL A 45 17.12 32.82 -17.35
C VAL A 45 17.23 32.15 -15.98
N LYS A 46 18.35 32.43 -15.34
CA LYS A 46 18.79 32.08 -13.99
C LYS A 46 18.08 32.94 -12.94
N ALA A 47 17.40 32.33 -11.96
CA ALA A 47 17.12 32.93 -10.64
C ALA A 47 16.63 31.89 -9.61
N GLN A 48 17.50 31.54 -8.66
CA GLN A 48 17.13 31.27 -7.26
C GLN A 48 17.12 32.63 -6.52
N PRO A 49 16.60 32.82 -5.28
CA PRO A 49 16.23 31.81 -4.27
C PRO A 49 14.90 32.09 -3.53
N THR A 50 14.26 31.09 -2.92
CA THR A 50 13.61 31.30 -1.63
C THR A 50 13.50 30.00 -0.85
N GLU A 51 14.09 30.02 0.34
CA GLU A 51 13.97 29.01 1.37
C GLU A 51 12.53 28.89 1.85
N SER A 52 12.06 27.67 2.06
CA SER A 52 10.90 27.40 2.91
C SER A 52 11.18 26.11 3.66
N LYS A 53 11.75 26.27 4.86
CA LYS A 53 11.79 25.25 5.89
C LYS A 53 10.34 24.87 6.22
N THR A 54 9.93 23.67 5.84
CA THR A 54 8.77 23.02 6.45
C THR A 54 9.30 21.89 7.33
N GLU A 55 9.38 22.20 8.62
CA GLU A 55 9.75 21.29 9.70
C GLU A 55 8.71 20.15 9.78
N PRO A 56 9.12 18.86 9.77
CA PRO A 56 8.20 17.77 10.11
C PRO A 56 7.96 17.76 11.63
N PRO A 57 6.73 17.43 12.09
CA PRO A 57 6.41 17.47 13.52
C PRO A 57 7.20 16.38 14.27
N LYS A 58 7.89 16.81 15.32
CA LYS A 58 8.54 15.94 16.32
C LYS A 58 7.51 14.97 16.91
N PRO A 59 7.82 13.67 17.04
CA PRO A 59 7.10 12.82 17.98
C PRO A 59 7.59 13.11 19.42
N ASP A 60 6.63 13.28 20.32
CA ASP A 60 6.85 13.53 21.76
C ASP A 60 7.72 12.45 22.44
N PRO A 61 8.41 12.81 23.55
CA PRO A 61 9.36 11.93 24.20
C PRO A 61 8.67 10.73 24.87
N VAL A 62 9.33 9.59 24.73
CA VAL A 62 9.01 8.29 25.32
C VAL A 62 8.90 8.42 26.84
N VAL A 63 7.68 8.45 27.37
CA VAL A 63 7.41 8.24 28.79
C VAL A 63 7.37 6.74 29.06
N ASN A 64 8.54 6.19 29.40
CA ASN A 64 8.64 4.89 30.05
C ASN A 64 7.98 5.00 31.43
N LYS A 65 6.71 4.61 31.55
CA LYS A 65 6.08 4.41 32.85
C LYS A 65 5.39 3.06 32.88
N THR A 66 6.12 2.07 33.36
CA THR A 66 5.61 0.86 34.00
C THR A 66 4.53 1.28 35.00
N THR A 67 3.27 1.21 34.59
CA THR A 67 2.14 1.48 35.47
C THR A 67 1.22 0.29 35.32
N SER A 68 1.01 -0.43 36.42
CA SER A 68 0.01 -1.48 36.56
C SER A 68 -1.33 -0.94 36.07
N ILE A 69 -1.74 -1.35 34.87
CA ILE A 69 -2.90 -0.81 34.21
C ILE A 69 -4.13 -1.51 34.80
N THR A 70 -5.03 -0.76 35.43
CA THR A 70 -6.39 -1.24 35.71
C THR A 70 -6.99 -1.74 34.40
N SER A 71 -7.40 -3.00 34.35
CA SER A 71 -7.67 -3.77 33.11
C SER A 71 -8.61 -3.09 32.12
N VAL A 72 -9.58 -2.30 32.60
CA VAL A 72 -10.51 -1.55 31.76
C VAL A 72 -9.82 -0.43 30.97
N ASN A 73 -8.87 0.27 31.58
CA ASN A 73 -8.15 1.36 30.92
C ASN A 73 -7.14 0.83 29.88
N ALA A 74 -6.54 -0.34 30.13
CA ALA A 74 -5.64 -1.00 29.18
C ALA A 74 -6.33 -1.36 27.86
N GLU A 75 -7.57 -1.86 27.95
CA GLU A 75 -8.34 -2.26 26.78
C GLU A 75 -8.77 -1.06 25.92
N SER A 76 -9.19 0.04 26.56
CA SER A 76 -9.54 1.28 25.85
C SER A 76 -8.32 1.90 25.17
N GLU A 77 -7.18 1.96 25.85
CA GLU A 77 -5.93 2.46 25.27
C GLU A 77 -5.46 1.59 24.10
N TYR A 78 -5.52 0.26 24.24
CA TYR A 78 -5.20 -0.67 23.15
C TYR A 78 -6.09 -0.43 21.94
N ARG A 79 -7.41 -0.34 22.14
CA ARG A 79 -8.38 -0.05 21.06
C ARG A 79 -8.08 1.27 20.38
N GLN A 80 -7.85 2.31 21.16
CA GLN A 80 -7.59 3.64 20.63
C GLN A 80 -6.33 3.64 19.76
N LYS A 81 -5.30 2.93 20.21
CA LYS A 81 -3.99 2.91 19.55
C LYS A 81 -3.95 2.05 18.28
N TYR A 82 -4.48 0.82 18.34
CA TYR A 82 -4.29 -0.19 17.29
C TYR A 82 -5.51 -0.41 16.39
N ILE A 83 -6.70 0.01 16.82
CA ILE A 83 -7.95 -0.23 16.06
C ILE A 83 -8.56 1.09 15.57
N ALA A 84 -8.77 2.05 16.46
CA ALA A 84 -9.45 3.31 16.11
C ALA A 84 -8.52 4.31 15.39
N ASN A 85 -7.21 4.12 15.48
CA ASN A 85 -6.24 4.99 14.84
C ASN A 85 -6.29 4.83 13.30
N THR A 86 -6.71 5.89 12.61
CA THR A 86 -6.88 5.91 11.15
C THR A 86 -5.70 6.52 10.40
N ALA A 87 -4.58 6.82 11.07
CA ALA A 87 -3.42 7.49 10.47
C ALA A 87 -2.94 6.85 9.15
N TYR A 88 -3.09 5.53 9.02
CA TYR A 88 -2.70 4.76 7.83
C TYR A 88 -3.89 4.16 7.06
N LEU A 89 -5.13 4.54 7.37
CA LEU A 89 -6.34 4.01 6.71
C LEU A 89 -6.51 4.52 5.27
N ARG A 90 -6.10 5.76 4.99
CA ARG A 90 -6.18 6.38 3.65
C ARG A 90 -4.81 6.91 3.23
N PRO A 91 -3.91 6.02 2.80
CA PRO A 91 -2.59 6.44 2.38
C PRO A 91 -2.65 7.27 1.10
N LYS A 92 -1.76 8.25 0.98
CA LYS A 92 -1.62 9.09 -0.24
C LYS A 92 -1.17 8.26 -1.45
N LEU A 93 -0.36 7.24 -1.19
CA LEU A 93 0.06 6.25 -2.17
C LEU A 93 -0.82 5.01 -2.02
N ARG A 94 -1.33 4.48 -3.12
CA ARG A 94 -2.11 3.25 -3.11
C ARG A 94 -1.17 2.07 -2.91
N PHE A 95 -1.52 1.22 -1.97
CA PHE A 95 -0.86 -0.04 -1.66
C PHE A 95 -1.94 -1.11 -1.38
N LEU A 96 -1.66 -2.40 -1.63
CA LEU A 96 -2.59 -3.50 -1.42
C LEU A 96 -3.11 -3.56 0.03
N MET A 97 -4.21 -4.27 0.24
CA MET A 97 -4.95 -4.30 1.51
C MET A 97 -4.14 -4.80 2.73
N VAL A 98 -3.00 -5.46 2.52
CA VAL A 98 -2.07 -5.95 3.56
C VAL A 98 -0.66 -5.35 3.36
N GLU A 99 -0.52 -4.38 2.45
CA GLU A 99 0.78 -3.76 2.22
C GLU A 99 1.17 -2.83 3.37
N ILE A 100 2.46 -2.83 3.63
CA ILE A 100 3.09 -1.99 4.62
C ILE A 100 3.35 -0.63 3.97
N ASN A 101 3.11 0.45 4.71
CA ASN A 101 3.42 1.80 4.22
C ASN A 101 4.86 1.85 3.67
N PRO A 102 5.09 2.39 2.46
CA PRO A 102 6.42 2.42 1.83
C PRO A 102 7.50 3.07 2.70
N ASP A 103 7.15 4.07 3.52
CA ASP A 103 8.10 4.72 4.44
C ASP A 103 8.60 3.73 5.51
N PHE A 104 7.73 2.84 5.98
CA PHE A 104 8.11 1.79 6.92
C PHE A 104 8.98 0.73 6.24
N ILE A 105 8.66 0.36 5.00
CA ILE A 105 9.48 -0.55 4.22
C ILE A 105 10.92 -0.01 4.10
N GLN A 106 11.06 1.28 3.79
CA GLN A 106 12.39 1.91 3.70
C GLN A 106 13.13 1.90 5.04
N LYS A 107 12.44 2.23 6.15
CA LYS A 107 13.02 2.19 7.49
C LYS A 107 13.46 0.78 7.88
N ILE A 108 12.63 -0.24 7.63
CA ILE A 108 12.94 -1.64 7.91
C ILE A 108 14.15 -2.10 7.08
N LYS A 109 14.16 -1.81 5.76
CA LYS A 109 15.30 -2.13 4.90
C LYS A 109 16.60 -1.49 5.41
N ARG A 110 16.53 -0.23 5.87
CA ARG A 110 17.68 0.46 6.46
C ARG A 110 18.17 -0.22 7.73
N ILE A 111 17.27 -0.60 8.65
CA ILE A 111 17.63 -1.33 9.87
C ILE A 111 18.35 -2.64 9.52
N ILE A 112 17.74 -3.45 8.64
CA ILE A 112 18.30 -4.74 8.20
C ILE A 112 19.69 -4.54 7.57
N SER A 113 19.89 -3.46 6.81
CA SER A 113 21.17 -3.22 6.11
C SER A 113 22.37 -2.98 7.05
N TYR A 114 22.13 -2.57 8.30
CA TYR A 114 23.20 -2.41 9.29
C TYR A 114 23.57 -3.72 9.99
N GLU A 115 22.71 -4.73 9.88
CA GLU A 115 22.84 -5.99 10.58
C GLU A 115 23.59 -6.99 9.69
N ASN A 116 24.92 -6.92 9.73
CA ASN A 116 25.80 -7.71 8.87
C ASN A 116 25.48 -9.22 8.95
N GLY A 117 25.16 -9.82 7.80
CA GLY A 117 25.00 -11.27 7.66
C GLY A 117 23.64 -11.83 8.10
N SER A 118 22.69 -11.00 8.51
CA SER A 118 21.34 -11.47 8.87
C SER A 118 20.48 -11.72 7.63
N PRO A 119 19.89 -12.91 7.44
CA PRO A 119 18.95 -13.19 6.35
C PRO A 119 17.55 -12.59 6.60
N CYS A 120 17.45 -11.51 7.37
CA CYS A 120 16.17 -10.90 7.73
C CYS A 120 15.52 -10.25 6.50
N SER A 121 14.28 -10.62 6.25
CA SER A 121 13.42 -9.98 5.25
C SER A 121 12.44 -9.03 5.92
N ILE A 122 11.82 -8.15 5.13
CA ILE A 122 10.72 -7.30 5.63
C ILE A 122 9.59 -8.15 6.21
N LYS A 123 9.28 -9.27 5.55
CA LYS A 123 8.26 -10.23 6.00
C LYS A 123 8.60 -10.79 7.38
N SER A 124 9.82 -11.29 7.58
CA SER A 124 10.23 -11.85 8.88
C SER A 124 10.27 -10.79 9.97
N PHE A 125 10.75 -9.58 9.65
CA PHE A 125 10.74 -8.47 10.60
C PHE A 125 9.31 -8.15 11.09
N VAL A 126 8.37 -8.00 10.16
CA VAL A 126 6.97 -7.68 10.49
C VAL A 126 6.32 -8.80 11.29
N ASN A 127 6.56 -10.06 10.92
CA ASN A 127 6.04 -11.20 11.69
C ASN A 127 6.59 -11.24 13.11
N ASN A 128 7.86 -10.90 13.32
CA ASN A 128 8.45 -10.86 14.67
C ASN A 128 7.82 -9.74 15.51
N VAL A 129 7.60 -8.56 14.93
CA VAL A 129 6.89 -7.46 15.61
C VAL A 129 5.46 -7.85 15.97
N LEU A 130 4.75 -8.54 15.08
CA LEU A 130 3.40 -9.02 15.35
C LEU A 130 3.39 -10.11 16.43
N ALA A 131 4.37 -11.02 16.43
CA ALA A 131 4.52 -12.03 17.48
C ALA A 131 4.72 -11.37 18.86
N GLU A 132 5.65 -10.43 18.99
CA GLU A 132 5.87 -9.66 20.23
C GLU A 132 4.59 -8.91 20.65
N HIS A 133 3.87 -8.32 19.70
CA HIS A 133 2.60 -7.62 19.95
C HIS A 133 1.54 -8.57 20.52
N PHE A 134 1.39 -9.76 19.94
CA PHE A 134 0.42 -10.75 20.41
C PHE A 134 0.78 -11.31 21.79
N GLU A 135 2.06 -11.52 22.08
CA GLU A 135 2.52 -11.92 23.42
C GLU A 135 2.26 -10.81 24.44
N ARG A 136 2.64 -9.57 24.14
CA ARG A 136 2.48 -8.42 25.05
C ARG A 136 1.03 -8.14 25.40
N TYR A 137 0.11 -8.29 24.44
CA TYR A 137 -1.30 -7.98 24.62
C TYR A 137 -2.20 -9.22 24.70
N GLU A 138 -1.62 -10.39 25.00
CA GLU A 138 -2.31 -11.67 25.01
C GLU A 138 -3.60 -11.65 25.87
N ALA A 139 -3.53 -11.08 27.06
CA ALA A 139 -4.67 -10.99 27.99
C ALA A 139 -5.84 -10.15 27.46
N ILE A 140 -5.57 -9.15 26.61
CA ILE A 140 -6.60 -8.31 25.97
C ILE A 140 -7.15 -9.01 24.73
N ILE A 141 -6.26 -9.60 23.93
CA ILE A 141 -6.59 -10.21 22.64
C ILE A 141 -7.38 -11.52 22.83
N LYS A 142 -7.00 -12.36 23.80
CA LYS A 142 -7.71 -13.62 24.11
C LYS A 142 -9.16 -13.43 24.57
N LYS A 143 -9.54 -12.25 25.09
CA LYS A 143 -10.95 -11.97 25.42
C LYS A 143 -11.84 -11.83 24.20
N ARG A 144 -11.26 -11.76 23.00
CA ARG A 144 -11.93 -11.51 21.72
C ARG A 144 -11.73 -12.62 20.69
N LEU A 145 -10.85 -13.58 20.98
CA LEU A 145 -10.66 -14.85 20.26
C LEU A 145 -11.55 -15.91 20.88
#